data_AF-X1DA83-F1
#
_entry.id   AF-X1DA83-F1
#
_cell.length_a   1.000
_cell.length_b   1.000
_cell.length_c   1.000
_cell.angle_alpha   90.00
_cell.angle_beta   90.00
_cell.angle_gamma   90.00
#
_symmetry.space_group_name_H-M   'P 1'
#
loop_
_entity.id
_entity.type
_entity.pdbx_description
1 polymer ?
#
loop_
_entity_poly.entity_id
_entity_poly.type
_entity_poly.pdbx_seq_one_letter_code
_entity_poly.pdbx_strand_id
1 'polypeptide(L)'
;MKIEDIKRILILGSGTMGVQMGMQSAMHGYDVSIFIRNPAKNNIVWDDIQKRTNWIVSQGLISKEEADQMLKRIYTTNDPADAAKDVDLLSESVPEIVSLKEKFLRDLT
;
A
#
# COMPACT_ATOMS: atom_id res chain seq x y z
N MET A 1 7.40 10.38 -17.96
CA MET A 1 7.17 9.07 -17.34
C MET A 1 6.08 8.37 -18.14
N LYS A 2 6.29 7.12 -18.51
CA LYS A 2 5.31 6.24 -19.12
C LYS A 2 4.88 5.16 -18.11
N ILE A 3 3.82 4.40 -18.41
CA ILE A 3 3.30 3.39 -17.49
C ILE A 3 4.35 2.30 -17.22
N GLU A 4 5.14 1.94 -18.24
CA GLU A 4 6.23 0.98 -18.16
C GLU A 4 7.41 1.41 -17.26
N ASP A 5 7.50 2.69 -16.90
CA ASP A 5 8.54 3.19 -15.99
C ASP A 5 8.20 2.95 -14.51
N ILE A 6 6.92 2.71 -14.17
CA ILE A 6 6.46 2.56 -12.79
C ILE A 6 6.81 1.16 -12.28
N LYS A 7 7.62 1.08 -11.23
CA LYS A 7 7.99 -0.16 -10.55
C LYS A 7 7.50 -0.19 -9.11
N ARG A 8 7.61 0.94 -8.41
CA ARG A 8 7.20 1.07 -7.01
C ARG A 8 6.15 2.15 -6.79
N ILE A 9 5.09 1.76 -6.10
CA ILE A 9 3.95 2.62 -5.76
C ILE A 9 3.93 2.85 -4.25
N LEU A 10 3.92 4.12 -3.84
CA LEU A 10 3.63 4.51 -2.46
C LEU A 10 2.13 4.72 -2.29
N ILE A 11 1.54 4.02 -1.34
CA ILE A 11 0.20 4.29 -0.84
C ILE A 11 0.30 5.12 0.44
N LEU A 12 -0.11 6.38 0.35
CA LEU A 12 -0.14 7.29 1.48
C LEU A 12 -1.46 7.14 2.23
N GLY A 13 -1.48 6.20 3.18
CA GLY A 13 -2.65 5.91 4.01
C GLY A 13 -2.88 4.42 4.16
N SER A 14 -3.10 3.98 5.41
CA SER A 14 -3.25 2.56 5.77
C SER A 14 -4.68 2.19 6.19
N GLY A 15 -5.67 2.95 5.71
CA GLY A 15 -7.09 2.67 5.91
C GLY A 15 -7.64 1.72 4.84
N THR A 16 -8.97 1.55 4.82
CA THR A 16 -9.67 0.63 3.92
C THR A 16 -9.30 0.81 2.44
N MET A 17 -9.30 2.06 1.95
CA MET A 17 -8.97 2.36 0.54
C MET A 17 -7.50 2.15 0.24
N GLY A 18 -6.61 2.62 1.13
CA GLY A 18 -5.17 2.46 0.94
C GLY A 18 -4.74 1.00 0.90
N VAL A 19 -5.25 0.18 1.84
CA VAL A 19 -5.02 -1.28 1.82
C VAL A 19 -5.50 -1.89 0.51
N GLN A 20 -6.70 -1.54 0.05
CA GLN A 20 -7.23 -2.09 -1.21
C GLN A 20 -6.37 -1.69 -2.43
N MET A 21 -5.98 -0.43 -2.53
CA MET A 21 -5.11 0.07 -3.62
C MET A 21 -3.74 -0.59 -3.60
N GLY A 22 -3.16 -0.77 -2.41
CA GLY A 22 -1.90 -1.48 -2.24
C GLY A 22 -1.99 -2.95 -2.68
N MET A 23 -3.03 -3.66 -2.24
CA MET A 23 -3.25 -5.05 -2.66
C MET A 23 -3.47 -5.18 -4.16
N GLN A 24 -4.27 -4.29 -4.77
CA GLN A 24 -4.52 -4.32 -6.22
C GLN A 24 -3.23 -4.06 -7.01
N SER A 25 -2.43 -3.09 -6.58
CA SER A 25 -1.13 -2.80 -7.20
C SER A 25 -0.18 -4.00 -7.10
N ALA A 26 -0.05 -4.58 -5.90
CA ALA A 26 0.81 -5.74 -5.67
C ALA A 26 0.37 -6.97 -6.48
N MET A 27 -0.95 -7.18 -6.62
CA MET A 27 -1.52 -8.28 -7.41
C MET A 27 -1.17 -8.17 -8.90
N HIS A 28 -1.01 -6.95 -9.41
CA HIS A 28 -0.61 -6.69 -10.80
C HIS A 28 0.90 -6.51 -10.97
N GLY A 29 1.70 -6.92 -9.97
CA GLY A 29 3.14 -7.07 -10.10
C GLY A 29 3.98 -5.87 -9.65
N TYR A 30 3.38 -4.78 -9.18
CA TYR A 30 4.10 -3.60 -8.68
C TYR A 30 4.62 -3.83 -7.26
N ASP A 31 5.79 -3.29 -6.93
CA ASP A 31 6.23 -3.17 -5.55
C ASP A 31 5.42 -2.06 -4.86
N VAL A 32 5.02 -2.28 -3.62
CA VAL A 32 4.12 -1.37 -2.90
C VAL A 32 4.69 -1.03 -1.54
N SER A 33 4.83 0.27 -1.27
CA SER A 33 5.08 0.79 0.08
C SER A 33 3.78 1.38 0.62
N ILE A 34 3.32 0.93 1.78
CA ILE A 34 2.14 1.50 2.46
C ILE A 34 2.62 2.28 3.67
N PHE A 35 2.39 3.60 3.67
CA PHE A 35 2.73 4.44 4.80
C PHE A 35 1.71 4.32 5.93
N ILE A 36 2.20 3.96 7.11
CA ILE A 36 1.44 3.82 8.34
C ILE A 36 1.93 4.87 9.34
N ARG A 37 1.20 5.98 9.47
CA ARG A 37 1.60 7.06 10.40
C ARG A 37 1.72 6.62 11.86
N ASN A 38 0.82 5.76 12.33
CA ASN A 38 0.85 5.25 13.70
C ASN A 38 1.38 3.81 13.69
N PRO A 39 2.62 3.55 14.16
CA PRO A 39 3.22 2.22 14.11
C PRO A 39 2.41 1.17 14.89
N ALA A 40 1.61 1.57 15.89
CA ALA A 40 0.71 0.66 16.59
C ALA A 40 -0.38 0.04 15.69
N LYS A 41 -0.63 0.62 14.51
CA LYS A 41 -1.57 0.08 13.51
C LYS A 41 -0.95 -0.97 12.59
N ASN A 42 0.36 -1.22 12.64
CA ASN A 42 1.01 -2.13 11.71
C ASN A 42 0.37 -3.53 11.70
N ASN A 43 0.16 -4.12 12.89
CA ASN A 43 -0.47 -5.44 13.00
C ASN A 43 -1.91 -5.43 12.50
N ILE A 44 -2.67 -4.36 12.79
CA ILE A 44 -4.07 -4.21 12.32
C ILE A 44 -4.13 -4.17 10.78
N VAL A 45 -3.18 -3.48 10.15
CA VAL A 45 -3.10 -3.38 8.68
C VAL A 45 -2.76 -4.73 8.07
N TRP A 46 -1.78 -5.45 8.61
CA TRP A 46 -1.43 -6.79 8.14
C TRP A 46 -2.54 -7.80 8.37
N ASP A 47 -3.27 -7.72 9.48
CA ASP A 47 -4.45 -8.55 9.73
C ASP A 47 -5.55 -8.30 8.69
N ASP A 48 -5.78 -7.04 8.29
CA ASP A 48 -6.75 -6.69 7.24
C ASP A 48 -6.29 -7.23 5.87
N ILE A 49 -5.02 -7.01 5.51
CA ILE A 49 -4.43 -7.56 4.27
C ILE A 49 -4.60 -9.08 4.22
N GLN A 50 -4.29 -9.79 5.30
CA GLN A 50 -4.39 -11.25 5.35
C GLN A 50 -5.83 -11.75 5.28
N LYS A 51 -6.77 -11.09 5.98
CA LYS A 51 -8.20 -11.43 5.89
C LYS A 51 -8.72 -11.29 4.47
N ARG A 52 -8.40 -10.18 3.80
CA ARG A 52 -8.80 -9.93 2.41
C ARG A 52 -8.16 -10.91 1.45
N THR A 53 -6.87 -11.21 1.64
CA THR A 53 -6.13 -12.18 0.83
C THR A 53 -6.75 -13.57 0.93
N ASN A 54 -7.01 -14.05 2.14
CA ASN A 54 -7.67 -15.33 2.37
C ASN A 54 -9.08 -15.36 1.76
N TRP A 55 -9.81 -14.25 1.86
CA TRP A 55 -11.14 -14.14 1.26
C TRP A 55 -11.07 -14.27 -0.27
N ILE A 56 -10.23 -13.49 -0.98
CA ILE A 56 -10.15 -13.58 -2.45
C ILE A 56 -9.64 -14.95 -2.94
N VAL A 57 -8.75 -15.61 -2.18
CA VAL A 57 -8.33 -16.99 -2.46
C VAL A 57 -9.50 -17.96 -2.28
N SER A 58 -10.29 -17.81 -1.21
CA SER A 58 -11.49 -18.65 -0.98
C SER A 58 -12.56 -18.48 -2.07
N GLN A 59 -12.61 -17.31 -2.70
CA GLN A 59 -13.51 -17.02 -3.82
C GLN A 59 -12.96 -17.53 -5.16
N GLY A 60 -11.75 -18.10 -5.18
CA GLY A 60 -11.10 -18.57 -6.40
C GLY A 60 -10.67 -17.45 -7.35
N LEU A 61 -10.55 -16.21 -6.86
CA LEU A 61 -10.14 -15.06 -7.68
C LEU A 61 -8.65 -15.09 -7.99
N ILE A 62 -7.84 -15.64 -7.08
CA ILE A 62 -6.41 -15.91 -7.24
C ILE A 62 -6.05 -17.24 -6.56
N SER A 63 -4.98 -17.87 -7.01
CA SER A 63 -4.35 -19.02 -6.37
C SER A 63 -3.61 -18.63 -5.08
N LYS A 64 -3.25 -19.63 -4.28
CA LYS A 64 -2.44 -19.42 -3.07
C LYS A 64 -1.03 -18.93 -3.42
N GLU A 65 -0.48 -19.44 -4.51
CA GLU A 65 0.84 -19.06 -5.00
C GLU A 65 0.86 -17.60 -5.46
N GLU A 66 -0.17 -17.15 -6.19
CA GLU A 66 -0.34 -15.74 -6.56
C GLU A 66 -0.51 -14.83 -5.34
N ALA A 67 -1.27 -15.28 -4.34
CA ALA A 67 -1.43 -14.57 -3.08
C ALA A 67 -0.08 -14.40 -2.35
N ASP A 68 0.72 -15.45 -2.24
CA ASP A 68 2.05 -15.39 -1.61
C ASP A 68 2.99 -14.44 -2.37
N GLN A 69 2.90 -14.39 -3.71
CA GLN A 69 3.69 -13.44 -4.52
C GLN A 69 3.22 -11.99 -4.36
N MET A 70 1.91 -11.76 -4.28
CA MET A 70 1.33 -10.45 -4.00
C MET A 70 1.80 -9.94 -2.63
N LEU A 71 1.69 -10.75 -1.58
CA LEU A 71 2.07 -10.36 -0.22
C LEU A 71 3.56 -9.98 -0.11
N LYS A 72 4.44 -10.66 -0.84
CA LYS A 72 5.89 -10.35 -0.88
C LYS A 72 6.20 -8.97 -1.46
N ARG A 73 5.31 -8.38 -2.25
CA ARG A 73 5.47 -7.04 -2.84
C ARG A 73 5.01 -5.92 -1.92
N ILE A 74 4.26 -6.25 -0.87
CA ILE A 74 3.71 -5.26 0.05
C ILE A 74 4.70 -5.05 1.20
N TYR A 75 5.15 -3.82 1.34
CA TYR A 75 5.96 -3.32 2.43
C TYR A 75 5.18 -2.26 3.21
N THR A 76 5.30 -2.25 4.54
CA THR A 76 4.69 -1.24 5.41
C THR A 76 5.77 -0.52 6.20
N THR A 77 5.66 0.80 6.33
CA THR A 77 6.61 1.61 7.09
C THR A 77 5.93 2.83 7.71
N ASN A 78 6.50 3.33 8.81
CA ASN A 78 6.06 4.57 9.46
C ASN A 78 7.07 5.71 9.33
N ASP A 79 8.16 5.49 8.60
CA ASP A 79 9.16 6.49 8.25
C ASP A 79 8.81 7.09 6.87
N PRO A 80 8.55 8.41 6.77
CA PRO A 80 8.23 9.05 5.50
C PRO A 80 9.33 8.95 4.44
N ALA A 81 10.61 9.06 4.84
CA ALA A 81 11.73 9.04 3.91
C ALA A 81 11.94 7.63 3.33
N ASP A 82 11.76 6.62 4.17
CA ASP A 82 11.76 5.22 3.74
C ASP A 82 10.55 4.90 2.86
N ALA A 83 9.36 5.42 3.21
CA ALA A 83 8.15 5.24 2.42
C ALA A 83 8.29 5.79 0.99
N ALA A 84 8.93 6.96 0.84
CA ALA A 84 9.13 7.65 -0.43
C ALA A 84 10.33 7.12 -1.24
N LYS A 85 11.12 6.19 -0.69
CA LYS A 85 12.36 5.74 -1.31
C LYS A 85 12.12 4.92 -2.58
N ASP A 86 12.74 5.38 -3.67
CA ASP A 86 12.67 4.77 -5.00
C ASP A 86 11.23 4.62 -5.52
N VAL A 87 10.34 5.54 -5.14
CA VAL A 87 8.93 5.54 -5.53
C VAL A 87 8.74 6.27 -6.86
N ASP A 88 8.04 5.65 -7.79
CA ASP A 88 7.70 6.22 -9.10
C ASP A 88 6.31 6.87 -9.12
N LEU A 89 5.41 6.38 -8.27
CA LEU A 89 4.02 6.86 -8.19
C LEU A 89 3.54 6.90 -6.74
N LEU A 90 2.94 8.02 -6.34
CA LEU A 90 2.25 8.17 -5.07
C LEU A 90 0.73 8.17 -5.28
N SER A 91 0.03 7.30 -4.56
CA SER A 91 -1.42 7.29 -4.46
C SER A 91 -1.85 7.68 -3.03
N GLU A 92 -2.49 8.83 -2.91
CA GLU A 92 -2.95 9.35 -1.62
C GLU A 92 -4.32 8.79 -1.23
N SER A 93 -4.46 8.36 0.03
CA SER A 93 -5.68 7.78 0.59
C SER A 93 -5.80 8.09 2.09
N VAL A 94 -5.48 9.33 2.46
CA VAL A 94 -5.70 9.90 3.79
C VAL A 94 -7.10 10.54 3.88
N PRO A 95 -7.59 10.88 5.10
CA PRO A 95 -8.91 11.50 5.27
C PRO A 95 -9.11 12.76 4.43
N GLU A 96 -10.36 13.04 4.08
CA GLU A 96 -10.77 14.17 3.24
C GLU A 96 -10.76 15.50 4.00
N ILE A 97 -9.57 15.87 4.46
CA ILE A 97 -9.26 17.10 5.18
C ILE A 97 -8.05 17.71 4.48
N VAL A 98 -8.25 18.84 3.79
CA VAL A 98 -7.22 19.47 2.93
C VAL A 98 -5.92 19.71 3.68
N SER A 99 -5.99 20.32 4.87
CA SER A 99 -4.80 20.61 5.69
C SER A 99 -4.04 19.35 6.10
N LEU A 100 -4.73 18.22 6.25
CA LEU A 100 -4.12 16.95 6.56
C LEU A 100 -3.40 16.38 5.33
N LYS A 101 -4.03 16.39 4.14
CA LYS A 101 -3.40 15.97 2.88
C LYS A 101 -2.13 16.77 2.59
N GLU A 102 -2.21 18.10 2.72
CA GLU A 102 -1.05 18.98 2.55
C GLU A 102 0.09 18.63 3.51
N LYS A 103 -0.24 18.40 4.79
CA LYS A 103 0.76 18.00 5.79
C LYS A 103 1.44 16.68 5.41
N PHE A 104 0.66 15.66 5.08
CA PHE A 104 1.20 14.35 4.72
C PHE A 104 2.11 14.41 3.48
N LEU A 105 1.74 15.20 2.48
CA LEU A 105 2.57 15.37 1.28
C LEU A 105 3.88 16.10 1.58
N ARG A 106 3.87 17.11 2.47
CA ARG A 106 5.08 17.82 2.91
C ARG A 106 6.01 16.92 3.73
N ASP A 107 5.47 16.02 4.54
CA ASP A 107 6.27 15.12 5.37
C ASP A 107 7.09 14.11 4.50
N LEU A 108 6.79 13.98 3.20
CA LEU A 108 7.48 13.10 2.24
C LEU A 108 8.59 13.77 1.42
N THR A 109 8.80 15.09 1.57
CA THR A 109 9.79 15.91 0.84
C THR A 109 10.79 16.55 1.79
#